data_AF-A0A2K3LLR3-F1
#
_entry.id   AF-A0A2K3LLR3-F1
#
_cell.length_a   1.000
_cell.length_b   1.000
_cell.length_c   1.000
_cell.angle_alpha   90.00
_cell.angle_beta   90.00
_cell.angle_gamma   90.00
#
_symmetry.space_group_name_H-M   'P 1'
#
loop_
_entity.id
_entity.type
_entity.pdbx_description
1 polymer ?
#
loop_
_entity_poly.entity_id
_entity_poly.type
_entity_poly.pdbx_seq_one_letter_code
_entity_poly.pdbx_strand_id
1 'polypeptide(L)'
;MGLKRDSPVEILTRWLEKRSLKVKIFLGILLAFCAIVVLKHTVKEHDFFYIAAESIHIVGLIVLIYKLFAHKNCSGLSLKSQELTALFLITRLGCSIYMEANVHTVLDSILLLSTLLVIWLIRFKLKSSYMKEFDNMWLSIL
;
A
#
# COMPACT_ATOMS: atom_id res chain seq x y z
N MET A 1 21.16 31.32 22.01
CA MET A 1 19.97 31.07 21.15
C MET A 1 20.39 30.15 20.02
N GLY A 2 19.95 28.89 20.02
CA GLY A 2 20.40 27.88 19.05
C GLY A 2 19.81 28.11 17.65
N LEU A 3 20.67 28.14 16.63
CA LEU A 3 20.29 28.19 15.22
C LEU A 3 19.53 26.90 14.85
N LYS A 4 18.21 27.00 14.74
CA LYS A 4 17.36 25.96 14.16
C LYS A 4 17.68 25.92 12.66
N ARG A 5 18.51 24.96 12.23
CA ARG A 5 18.80 24.73 10.81
C ARG A 5 17.52 24.21 10.16
N ASP A 6 16.85 25.07 9.39
CA ASP A 6 15.70 24.69 8.59
C ASP A 6 16.10 23.52 7.66
N SER A 7 15.33 22.43 7.71
CA SER A 7 15.60 21.25 6.88
C SER A 7 15.39 21.58 5.40
N PRO A 8 16.17 21.01 4.45
CA PRO A 8 15.96 21.22 3.02
C PRO A 8 14.51 20.95 2.58
N VAL A 9 13.86 19.98 3.24
CA VAL A 9 12.46 19.63 3.01
C VAL A 9 11.53 20.74 3.47
N GLU A 10 11.79 21.38 4.61
CA GLU A 10 10.99 22.49 5.16
C GLU A 10 11.09 23.76 4.31
N ILE A 11 12.24 23.99 3.68
CA ILE A 11 12.43 25.12 2.75
C ILE A 11 11.64 24.84 1.46
N LEU A 12 11.69 23.60 0.97
CA LEU A 12 10.99 23.17 -0.24
C LEU A 12 9.46 23.21 -0.06
N THR A 13 8.94 22.75 1.08
CA THR A 13 7.50 22.78 1.38
C THR A 13 6.99 24.21 1.49
N ARG A 14 7.68 25.09 2.24
CA ARG A 14 7.35 26.52 2.33
C ARG A 14 7.39 27.22 0.97
N TRP A 15 8.32 26.83 0.10
CA TRP A 15 8.41 27.35 -1.26
C TRP A 15 7.23 26.87 -2.11
N LEU A 16 6.88 25.58 -2.03
CA LEU A 16 5.79 24.98 -2.78
C LEU A 16 4.44 25.55 -2.37
N GLU A 17 4.21 25.77 -1.07
CA GLU A 17 2.98 26.36 -0.53
C GLU A 17 2.67 27.73 -1.13
N LYS A 18 3.70 28.55 -1.34
CA LYS A 18 3.62 29.91 -1.92
C LYS A 18 3.38 29.94 -3.43
N ARG A 19 3.37 28.79 -4.12
CA ARG A 19 3.14 28.72 -5.58
C ARG A 19 1.66 28.58 -5.93
N SER A 20 1.31 29.13 -7.09
CA SER A 20 -0.05 29.07 -7.64
C SER A 20 -0.45 27.63 -7.96
N LEU A 21 -1.76 27.35 -7.93
CA LEU A 21 -2.31 26.02 -8.18
C LEU A 21 -1.85 25.44 -9.54
N LYS A 22 -1.72 26.29 -10.57
CA LYS A 22 -1.21 25.90 -11.90
C LYS A 22 0.22 25.36 -11.86
N VAL A 23 1.10 25.99 -11.07
CA VAL A 23 2.50 25.56 -10.92
C VAL A 23 2.59 24.26 -10.12
N LYS A 24 1.75 24.08 -9.09
CA LYS A 24 1.67 22.82 -8.34
C LYS A 24 1.22 21.66 -9.23
N ILE A 25 0.20 21.89 -10.05
CA ILE A 25 -0.29 20.89 -11.02
C ILE A 25 0.82 20.57 -12.03
N PHE A 26 1.48 21.57 -12.61
CA PHE A 26 2.56 21.35 -13.56
C PHE A 26 3.73 20.58 -12.94
N LEU A 27 4.15 20.92 -11.71
CA LEU A 27 5.22 20.22 -11.01
C LEU A 27 4.83 18.77 -10.70
N GLY A 28 3.57 18.53 -10.30
CA GLY A 28 3.03 17.19 -10.09
C GLY A 28 3.05 16.35 -11.37
N ILE A 29 2.62 16.93 -12.50
CA ILE A 29 2.65 16.26 -13.82
C ILE A 29 4.10 15.96 -14.22
N LEU A 30 5.02 16.91 -14.06
CA LEU A 30 6.43 16.73 -14.38
C LEU A 30 7.06 15.62 -13.52
N LEU A 31 6.78 15.62 -12.21
CA LEU A 31 7.25 14.58 -11.30
C LEU A 31 6.72 13.20 -11.70
N ALA A 32 5.42 13.10 -12.02
CA ALA A 32 4.82 11.86 -12.49
C ALA A 32 5.45 11.36 -13.79
N PHE A 33 5.70 12.26 -14.75
CA PHE A 33 6.38 11.95 -16.00
C PHE A 33 7.81 11.44 -15.76
N CYS A 34 8.59 12.13 -14.92
CA CYS A 34 9.92 11.69 -14.53
C CYS A 34 9.89 10.31 -13.86
N ALA A 35 8.94 10.06 -12.96
CA ALA A 35 8.78 8.77 -12.31
C ALA A 35 8.48 7.65 -13.32
N ILE A 36 7.62 7.89 -14.31
CA ILE A 36 7.32 6.92 -15.38
C ILE A 36 8.56 6.64 -16.23
N VAL A 37 9.32 7.67 -16.61
CA VAL A 37 10.54 7.52 -17.41
C VAL A 37 11.60 6.72 -16.64
N VAL A 38 11.80 7.04 -15.35
CA VAL A 38 12.71 6.29 -14.48
C VAL A 38 12.25 4.84 -14.36
N LEU A 39 10.97 4.60 -14.11
CA LEU A 39 10.42 3.24 -13.99
C LEU A 39 10.63 2.45 -15.28
N LYS A 40 10.34 3.05 -16.45
CA LYS A 40 10.59 2.42 -17.76
C LYS A 40 12.07 2.11 -17.99
N HIS A 41 12.98 2.96 -17.48
CA HIS A 41 14.41 2.77 -17.68
C HIS A 41 15.03 1.77 -16.70
N THR A 42 14.54 1.75 -15.45
CA THR A 42 15.02 0.87 -14.38
C THR A 42 14.44 -0.54 -14.51
N VAL A 43 13.18 -0.68 -14.94
CA VAL A 43 12.52 -1.98 -15.09
C VAL A 43 12.88 -2.59 -16.45
N LYS A 44 14.07 -3.19 -16.52
CA LYS A 44 14.44 -4.12 -17.60
C LYS A 44 14.03 -5.56 -17.25
N GLU A 45 14.22 -5.96 -15.99
CA GLU A 45 13.85 -7.27 -15.44
C GLU A 45 12.56 -7.16 -14.63
N HIS A 46 11.41 -7.42 -15.28
CA HIS A 46 10.09 -7.26 -14.67
C HIS A 46 9.86 -8.25 -13.51
N ASP A 47 10.41 -9.45 -13.60
CA ASP A 47 10.28 -10.49 -12.56
C ASP A 47 11.00 -10.10 -11.28
N PHE A 48 12.22 -9.55 -11.37
CA PHE A 48 12.96 -9.13 -10.18
C PHE A 48 12.27 -7.98 -9.46
N PHE A 49 11.76 -7.00 -10.22
CA PHE A 49 11.00 -5.88 -9.64
C PHE A 49 9.70 -6.36 -8.98
N TYR A 50 8.98 -7.29 -9.61
CA TYR A 50 7.79 -7.90 -9.03
C TYR A 50 8.12 -8.64 -7.72
N ILE A 51 9.12 -9.53 -7.74
CA ILE A 51 9.52 -10.28 -6.55
C ILE A 51 9.95 -9.34 -5.42
N ALA A 52 10.69 -8.27 -5.74
CA ALA A 52 11.08 -7.26 -4.76
C ALA A 52 9.85 -6.53 -4.17
N ALA A 53 8.91 -6.10 -5.00
CA ALA A 53 7.68 -5.44 -4.55
C ALA A 53 6.82 -6.36 -3.67
N GLU A 54 6.60 -7.61 -4.08
CA GLU A 54 5.85 -8.59 -3.29
C GLU A 54 6.58 -8.96 -2.00
N SER A 55 7.91 -9.04 -2.00
CA SER A 55 8.68 -9.31 -0.78
C SER A 55 8.48 -8.21 0.29
N ILE A 56 8.47 -6.93 -0.12
CA ILE A 56 8.19 -5.80 0.77
C ILE A 56 6.76 -5.89 1.29
N HIS A 57 5.80 -6.26 0.43
CA HIS A 57 4.40 -6.44 0.82
C HIS A 57 4.27 -7.56 1.86
N ILE A 58 4.90 -8.71 1.63
CA ILE A 58 4.94 -9.84 2.57
C ILE A 58 5.51 -9.40 3.91
N VAL A 59 6.61 -8.65 3.93
CA VAL A 59 7.20 -8.12 5.18
C VAL A 59 6.20 -7.22 5.92
N GLY A 60 5.54 -6.30 5.22
CA GLY A 60 4.50 -5.45 5.81
C GLY A 60 3.33 -6.25 6.38
N LEU A 61 2.90 -7.30 5.68
CA LEU A 61 1.82 -8.18 6.11
C LEU A 61 2.23 -9.04 7.31
N ILE A 62 3.48 -9.52 7.37
CA ILE A 62 4.02 -10.23 8.53
C ILE A 62 4.02 -9.31 9.75
N VAL A 63 4.48 -8.06 9.61
CA VAL A 63 4.45 -7.06 10.70
C VAL A 63 3.01 -6.81 11.17
N LEU A 64 2.07 -6.71 10.23
CA LEU A 64 0.65 -6.53 10.54
C LEU A 64 0.08 -7.73 11.31
N ILE A 65 0.32 -8.95 10.83
CA ILE A 65 -0.11 -10.19 11.48
C ILE A 65 0.52 -10.30 12.88
N TYR A 66 1.82 -10.01 13.00
CA TYR A 66 2.52 -9.98 14.29
C TYR A 66 1.84 -9.01 15.27
N LYS A 67 1.52 -7.77 14.82
CA LYS A 67 0.79 -6.80 15.65
C LYS A 67 -0.54 -7.39 16.15
N LEU A 68 -1.32 -7.99 15.26
CA LEU A 68 -2.63 -8.57 15.60
C LEU A 68 -2.52 -9.75 16.58
N PHE A 69 -1.49 -10.59 16.43
CA PHE A 69 -1.28 -11.74 17.32
C PHE A 69 -0.65 -11.37 18.66
N ALA A 70 0.35 -10.48 18.67
CA ALA A 70 1.08 -10.10 19.87
C ALA A 70 0.28 -9.13 20.75
N HIS A 71 -0.29 -8.09 20.14
CA HIS A 71 -1.04 -7.06 20.90
C HIS A 71 -2.53 -7.37 21.05
N LYS A 72 -3.06 -8.37 20.33
CA LYS A 72 -4.50 -8.72 20.33
C LYS A 72 -5.40 -7.50 20.13
N ASN A 73 -4.95 -6.57 19.28
CA ASN A 73 -5.63 -5.31 19.06
C ASN A 73 -5.60 -4.95 17.57
N CYS A 74 -6.78 -4.63 17.01
CA CYS A 74 -6.92 -4.15 15.63
C CYS A 74 -7.33 -2.66 15.53
N SER A 75 -7.21 -1.87 16.61
CA SER A 75 -7.46 -0.43 16.56
C SER A 75 -6.57 0.26 15.52
N GLY A 76 -7.19 1.19 14.77
CA GLY A 76 -6.54 1.92 13.67
C GLY A 76 -6.35 1.11 12.39
N LEU A 77 -6.84 -0.13 12.31
CA LEU A 77 -6.82 -0.93 11.09
C LEU A 77 -8.17 -0.84 10.37
N SER A 78 -8.15 -0.41 9.10
CA SER A 78 -9.34 -0.40 8.25
C SER A 78 -9.62 -1.81 7.73
N LEU A 79 -10.80 -2.35 8.01
CA LEU A 79 -11.28 -3.59 7.42
C LEU A 79 -11.56 -3.40 5.93
N LYS A 80 -12.08 -2.22 5.55
CA LYS A 80 -12.39 -1.87 4.16
C LYS A 80 -11.16 -1.90 3.26
N SER A 81 -10.03 -1.37 3.74
CA SER A 81 -8.77 -1.48 3.01
C SER A 81 -8.33 -2.93 2.83
N GLN A 82 -8.46 -3.79 3.85
CA GLN A 82 -8.10 -5.21 3.73
C GLN A 82 -8.99 -5.94 2.72
N GLU A 83 -10.31 -5.66 2.73
CA GLU A 83 -11.25 -6.20 1.73
C GLU A 83 -10.87 -5.78 0.31
N LEU A 84 -10.48 -4.52 0.12
CA LEU A 84 -10.06 -4.00 -1.17
C LEU A 84 -8.74 -4.64 -1.64
N THR A 85 -7.76 -4.79 -0.75
CA THR A 85 -6.51 -5.50 -1.05
C THR A 85 -6.79 -6.96 -1.43
N ALA A 86 -7.69 -7.64 -0.74
CA ALA A 86 -8.09 -9.01 -1.09
C ALA A 86 -8.74 -9.07 -2.48
N LEU A 87 -9.65 -8.14 -2.82
CA LEU A 87 -10.25 -8.07 -4.16
C LEU A 87 -9.19 -7.85 -5.24
N PHE A 88 -8.27 -6.91 -5.02
CA PHE A 88 -7.15 -6.66 -5.94
C PHE A 88 -6.30 -7.92 -6.17
N LEU A 89 -5.92 -8.63 -5.10
CA LEU A 89 -5.15 -9.87 -5.18
C LEU A 89 -5.93 -11.00 -5.88
N ILE A 90 -7.24 -11.11 -5.67
CA ILE A 90 -8.09 -12.08 -6.39
C ILE A 90 -8.08 -11.81 -7.89
N THR A 91 -8.29 -10.55 -8.30
CA THR A 91 -8.24 -10.17 -9.71
C THR A 91 -6.88 -10.48 -10.31
N ARG A 92 -5.79 -10.15 -9.60
CA ARG A 92 -4.43 -10.40 -10.03
C ARG A 92 -4.14 -11.90 -10.20
N LEU A 93 -4.54 -12.70 -9.21
CA LEU A 93 -4.38 -14.16 -9.24
C LEU A 93 -5.18 -14.78 -10.39
N GLY A 94 -6.40 -14.31 -10.63
CA GLY A 94 -7.22 -14.75 -11.77
C GLY A 94 -6.57 -14.48 -13.13
N CYS A 95 -5.97 -13.30 -13.31
CA CYS A 95 -5.20 -12.99 -14.51
C CYS A 95 -3.93 -13.87 -14.62
N SER A 96 -3.21 -14.08 -13.52
CA SER A 96 -1.98 -14.88 -13.51
C SER A 96 -2.23 -16.36 -13.85
N ILE A 97 -3.32 -16.96 -13.34
CA ILE A 97 -3.69 -18.35 -13.66
C ILE A 97 -3.95 -18.53 -15.16
N TYR A 98 -4.54 -17.52 -15.82
CA TYR A 98 -4.82 -17.57 -17.26
C TYR A 98 -3.56 -17.39 -18.12
N MET A 99 -2.53 -16.71 -17.61
CA MET A 99 -1.34 -16.33 -18.38
C MET A 99 -0.15 -17.31 -18.27
N GLU A 100 0.09 -17.92 -17.11
CA GLU A 100 0.95 -19.11 -16.88
C GLU A 100 1.13 -19.27 -15.36
N ALA A 101 0.94 -20.49 -14.84
CA ALA A 101 1.00 -20.78 -13.40
C ALA A 101 2.45 -20.88 -12.89
N ASN A 102 3.07 -19.73 -12.65
CA ASN A 102 4.45 -19.60 -12.21
C ASN A 102 4.57 -19.12 -10.75
N VAL A 103 5.78 -18.75 -10.33
CA VAL A 103 6.12 -18.17 -9.01
C VAL A 103 5.21 -16.99 -8.64
N HIS A 104 4.78 -16.21 -9.63
CA HIS A 104 3.79 -15.12 -9.50
C HIS A 104 2.48 -15.60 -8.85
N THR A 105 1.92 -16.70 -9.36
CA THR A 105 0.67 -17.29 -8.86
C THR A 105 0.82 -17.74 -7.40
N VAL A 106 1.97 -18.32 -7.05
CA VAL A 106 2.25 -18.79 -5.68
C VAL A 106 2.36 -17.62 -4.71
N LEU A 107 3.11 -16.57 -5.07
CA LEU A 107 3.28 -15.38 -4.24
C LEU A 107 1.95 -14.65 -4.01
N ASP A 108 1.17 -14.43 -5.08
CA ASP A 108 -0.15 -13.80 -4.99
C ASP A 108 -1.12 -14.64 -4.15
N SER A 109 -1.05 -15.97 -4.24
CA SER A 109 -1.88 -16.88 -3.43
C SER A 109 -1.54 -16.80 -1.94
N ILE A 110 -0.26 -16.76 -1.57
CA ILE A 110 0.19 -16.63 -0.17
C ILE A 110 -0.26 -15.30 0.43
N LEU A 111 -0.14 -14.21 -0.34
CA LEU A 111 -0.59 -12.89 0.06
C LEU A 111 -2.10 -12.82 0.22
N LEU A 112 -2.85 -13.45 -0.69
CA LEU A 112 -4.31 -13.52 -0.60
C LEU A 112 -4.75 -14.26 0.66
N LEU A 113 -4.19 -15.45 0.92
CA LEU A 113 -4.51 -16.23 2.12
C LEU A 113 -4.16 -15.47 3.40
N SER A 114 -3.02 -14.81 3.43
CA SER A 114 -2.58 -14.01 4.58
C SER A 114 -3.48 -12.78 4.80
N THR A 115 -3.94 -12.13 3.73
CA THR A 115 -4.90 -11.01 3.81
C THR A 115 -6.27 -11.49 4.30
N LEU A 116 -6.75 -12.63 3.81
CA LEU A 116 -7.99 -13.25 4.29
C LEU A 116 -7.90 -13.64 5.77
N LEU A 117 -6.72 -14.11 6.24
CA LEU A 117 -6.48 -14.36 7.66
C LEU A 117 -6.60 -13.08 8.48
N VAL A 118 -6.02 -11.96 8.02
CA VAL A 118 -6.17 -10.65 8.68
C VAL A 118 -7.64 -10.23 8.75
N ILE A 119 -8.39 -10.35 7.64
CA ILE A 119 -9.83 -10.07 7.61
C ILE A 119 -10.58 -10.94 8.63
N TRP A 120 -10.28 -12.23 8.69
CA TRP A 120 -10.88 -13.16 9.64
C TRP A 120 -10.54 -12.78 11.10
N LEU A 121 -9.29 -12.41 11.38
CA LEU A 121 -8.87 -11.95 12.70
C LEU A 121 -9.64 -10.70 13.14
N ILE A 122 -9.82 -9.71 12.25
CA ILE A 122 -10.59 -8.50 12.56
C ILE A 122 -12.07 -8.84 12.79
N ARG A 123 -12.68 -9.64 11.91
CA ARG A 123 -14.13 -9.92 11.93
C ARG A 123 -14.57 -10.79 13.08
N PHE A 124 -13.75 -11.77 13.49
CA PHE A 124 -14.13 -12.77 14.48
C PHE A 124 -13.36 -12.62 15.79
N LYS A 125 -12.01 -12.62 15.72
CA LYS A 125 -11.18 -12.73 16.92
C LYS A 125 -11.00 -11.40 17.67
N LEU A 126 -10.85 -10.30 16.94
CA LEU A 126 -10.51 -8.97 17.45
C LEU A 126 -11.63 -7.95 17.24
N LYS A 127 -12.85 -8.42 16.96
CA LYS A 127 -14.02 -7.60 16.66
C LYS A 127 -14.29 -6.52 17.72
N SER A 128 -14.03 -6.81 19.00
CA SER A 128 -14.22 -5.86 20.09
C SER A 128 -13.31 -4.64 20.01
N SER A 129 -12.10 -4.79 19.47
CA SER A 129 -11.11 -3.71 19.31
C SER A 129 -11.21 -2.97 17.97
N TYR A 130 -12.14 -3.39 17.11
CA TYR A 130 -12.35 -2.82 15.79
C TYR A 130 -13.20 -1.54 15.86
N MET A 131 -12.63 -0.44 15.39
CA MET A 131 -13.25 0.89 15.47
C MET A 131 -14.05 1.20 14.20
N LYS A 132 -15.23 0.57 14.05
CA LYS A 132 -16.08 0.69 12.85
C LYS A 132 -16.40 2.14 12.48
N GLU A 133 -16.61 2.99 13.48
CA GLU A 133 -16.96 4.40 13.32
C GLU A 133 -15.89 5.25 12.62
N PHE A 134 -14.63 4.79 12.60
CA PHE A 134 -13.55 5.45 11.87
C PHE A 134 -13.28 4.79 10.51
N ASP A 135 -13.91 3.66 10.20
CA ASP A 135 -13.78 2.94 8.92
C ASP A 135 -14.98 3.18 8.00
N ASN A 136 -15.30 4.47 7.77
CA ASN A 136 -16.48 4.91 7.01
C ASN A 136 -16.19 5.21 5.53
N MET A 137 -15.12 4.65 4.96
CA MET A 137 -14.78 4.90 3.57
C MET A 137 -15.87 4.37 2.63
N TRP A 138 -16.33 5.20 1.71
CA TRP A 138 -17.39 4.85 0.77
C TRP A 138 -16.83 4.01 -0.37
N LEU A 139 -17.01 2.68 -0.30
CA LEU A 139 -16.49 1.75 -1.31
C LEU A 139 -17.22 1.79 -2.66
N SER A 140 -18.41 2.38 -2.78
CA SER A 140 -19.15 2.35 -4.06
C SER A 140 -18.66 3.37 -5.09
N ILE A 141 -17.66 4.19 -4.75
CA ILE A 141 -17.01 5.13 -5.68
C ILE A 141 -15.79 4.48 -6.36
N LEU A 142 -15.34 3.32 -5.87
CA LEU A 142 -14.17 2.61 -6.37
C LEU A 142 -14.54 1.46 -7.31
#